data_AF-A0A6L6U8R9-F1
#
_entry.id   AF-A0A6L6U8R9-F1
#
_cell.length_a   1.000
_cell.length_b   1.000
_cell.length_c   1.000
_cell.angle_alpha   90.00
_cell.angle_beta   90.00
_cell.angle_gamma   90.00
#
_symmetry.space_group_name_H-M   'P 1'
#
loop_
_entity.id
_entity.type
_entity.pdbx_description
1 polymer ?
#
loop_
_entity_poly.entity_id
_entity_poly.type
_entity_poly.pdbx_seq_one_letter_code
_entity_poly.pdbx_strand_id
1 'polypeptide(L)'
;MSTGAMNVSIKNNLNLLSKRDKLRNRLGGYKPNSKTEYNLPKATTKQLKDLSNRLKEEHKIRMLKVIMLSAILFLLLVGIFLYTTEGIIELITINP
;
A
#
# COMPACT_ATOMS: atom_id res chain seq x y z
N MET A 1 -27.10 -5.78 -33.90
CA MET A 1 -26.80 -6.90 -32.98
C MET A 1 -28.09 -7.68 -32.74
N SER A 2 -28.10 -9.01 -32.93
CA SER A 2 -29.32 -9.83 -32.80
C SER A 2 -29.84 -9.87 -31.37
N THR A 3 -31.15 -9.66 -31.17
CA THR A 3 -31.84 -9.73 -29.87
C THR A 3 -31.58 -11.04 -29.13
N GLY A 4 -31.42 -12.15 -29.85
CA GLY A 4 -31.10 -13.45 -29.27
C GLY A 4 -29.69 -13.50 -28.66
N ALA A 5 -28.70 -12.91 -29.32
CA ALA A 5 -27.33 -12.83 -28.80
C ALA A 5 -27.27 -11.95 -27.53
N MET A 6 -28.02 -10.85 -27.50
CA MET A 6 -28.12 -9.97 -26.33
C MET A 6 -28.70 -10.70 -25.11
N ASN A 7 -29.76 -11.49 -25.30
CA ASN A 7 -30.40 -12.23 -24.22
C ASN A 7 -29.47 -13.31 -23.62
N VAL A 8 -28.71 -14.02 -24.47
CA VAL A 8 -27.71 -15.00 -24.03
C VAL A 8 -26.58 -14.32 -23.25
N SER A 9 -26.07 -13.18 -23.71
CA SER A 9 -25.04 -12.43 -23.01
C SER A 9 -25.51 -11.91 -21.65
N ILE A 10 -26.75 -11.42 -21.54
CA ILE A 10 -27.33 -10.97 -20.26
C ILE A 10 -27.46 -12.15 -19.30
N LYS A 11 -28.02 -13.27 -19.75
CA LYS A 11 -28.22 -14.47 -18.94
C LYS A 11 -26.91 -15.06 -18.44
N ASN A 12 -25.88 -15.08 -19.28
CA ASN A 12 -24.54 -15.54 -18.90
C ASN A 12 -23.90 -14.64 -17.85
N ASN A 13 -24.01 -13.31 -17.98
CA ASN A 13 -23.49 -12.37 -16.97
C ASN A 13 -24.20 -12.51 -15.62
N LEU A 14 -25.53 -12.67 -15.63
CA LEU A 14 -26.31 -12.93 -14.40
C LEU A 14 -25.85 -14.21 -13.69
N ASN A 15 -25.57 -15.28 -14.45
CA ASN A 15 -25.07 -16.53 -13.89
C ASN A 15 -23.64 -16.45 -13.32
N LEU A 16 -22.88 -15.40 -13.65
CA LEU A 16 -21.56 -15.15 -13.07
C LEU A 16 -21.64 -14.40 -11.74
N LEU A 17 -22.75 -13.73 -11.42
CA LEU A 17 -22.94 -13.05 -10.14
C LEU A 17 -22.91 -14.02 -8.95
N SER A 18 -23.50 -15.21 -9.10
CA SER A 18 -23.46 -16.27 -8.07
C SER A 18 -22.08 -16.89 -7.90
N LYS A 19 -21.19 -16.73 -8.90
CA LYS A 19 -19.80 -17.23 -8.90
C LYS A 19 -18.79 -16.12 -8.60
N ARG A 20 -19.25 -14.90 -8.33
CA ARG A 20 -18.42 -13.70 -8.09
C ARG A 20 -17.38 -13.90 -7.00
N ASP A 21 -17.71 -14.63 -5.94
CA ASP A 21 -16.77 -14.89 -4.84
C ASP A 21 -15.65 -15.86 -5.24
N LYS A 22 -15.93 -16.78 -6.16
CA LYS A 22 -14.97 -17.78 -6.69
C LYS A 22 -14.10 -17.23 -7.82
N LEU A 23 -14.64 -16.30 -8.62
CA LEU A 23 -13.97 -15.69 -9.77
C LEU A 23 -13.02 -14.53 -9.40
N ARG A 24 -13.03 -14.10 -8.14
CA ARG A 24 -12.26 -12.93 -7.68
C ARG A 24 -10.78 -13.23 -7.43
N ASN A 25 -10.14 -14.12 -8.20
CA ASN A 25 -8.71 -14.46 -8.17
C ASN A 25 -8.01 -14.05 -6.87
N ARG A 26 -8.41 -14.66 -5.75
CA ARG A 26 -7.75 -14.44 -4.47
C ARG A 26 -6.78 -15.59 -4.27
N LEU A 27 -5.52 -15.26 -4.10
CA LEU A 27 -4.47 -16.22 -3.74
C LEU A 27 -4.68 -16.85 -2.35
N GLY A 28 -5.73 -16.47 -1.62
CA GLY A 28 -6.13 -17.06 -0.35
C GLY A 28 -7.60 -17.47 -0.37
N GLY A 29 -7.86 -18.76 -0.11
CA GLY A 29 -9.19 -19.34 0.09
C GLY A 29 -9.81 -18.91 1.43
N TYR A 30 -9.87 -17.60 1.67
CA TYR A 30 -10.46 -17.03 2.87
C TYR A 30 -11.96 -17.35 2.92
N LYS A 31 -12.37 -18.27 3.80
CA LYS A 31 -13.77 -18.46 4.15
C LYS A 31 -14.05 -17.58 5.37
N PRO A 32 -15.11 -16.75 5.39
CA PRO A 32 -15.41 -15.88 6.53
C PRO A 32 -15.64 -16.66 7.84
N ASN A 33 -16.01 -17.94 7.76
CA ASN A 33 -16.16 -18.84 8.90
C ASN A 33 -14.97 -19.79 9.14
N SER A 34 -13.92 -19.77 8.32
CA SER A 34 -12.71 -20.55 8.63
C SER A 34 -11.82 -19.75 9.56
N LYS A 35 -11.74 -20.15 10.82
CA LYS A 35 -10.64 -19.71 11.69
C LYS A 35 -9.37 -20.34 11.12
N THR A 36 -8.39 -19.51 10.73
CA THR A 36 -7.08 -20.01 10.37
C THR A 36 -6.42 -20.57 11.62
N GLU A 37 -6.44 -21.89 11.77
CA GLU A 37 -5.76 -22.58 12.87
C GLU A 37 -4.26 -22.61 12.54
N TYR A 38 -3.52 -21.67 13.15
CA TYR A 38 -2.08 -21.64 13.04
C TYR A 38 -1.50 -22.70 13.99
N ASN A 39 -0.93 -23.76 13.41
CA ASN A 39 -0.20 -24.78 14.16
C ASN A 39 1.21 -24.27 14.50
N LEU A 40 1.27 -23.23 15.32
CA LEU A 40 2.51 -22.60 15.75
C LEU A 40 3.12 -23.41 16.90
N PRO A 41 4.46 -23.61 16.91
CA PRO A 41 5.12 -24.18 18.07
C PRO A 41 4.82 -23.30 19.30
N LYS A 42 4.59 -23.92 20.46
CA LYS A 42 4.38 -23.20 21.73
C LYS A 42 5.62 -22.35 22.04
N ALA A 43 5.55 -21.06 21.70
CA ALA A 43 6.62 -20.12 21.97
C ALA A 43 6.68 -19.86 23.49
N THR A 44 7.89 -19.95 24.05
CA THR A 44 8.10 -19.57 25.45
C THR A 44 7.99 -18.05 25.58
N THR A 45 7.47 -17.55 26.70
CA THR A 45 7.37 -16.10 26.97
C THR A 45 8.71 -15.36 26.81
N LYS A 46 9.83 -16.03 27.14
CA LYS A 46 11.20 -15.54 26.91
C LYS A 46 11.51 -15.33 25.41
N GLN A 47 11.11 -16.27 24.56
CA GLN A 47 11.33 -16.21 23.11
C GLN A 47 10.49 -15.09 22.47
N LEU A 48 9.24 -14.90 22.92
CA LEU A 48 8.40 -13.78 22.51
C LEU A 48 9.01 -12.43 22.89
N LYS A 49 9.54 -12.31 24.12
CA LYS A 49 10.18 -11.08 24.59
C LYS A 49 11.42 -10.76 23.77
N ASP A 50 12.26 -11.76 23.52
CA ASP A 50 13.47 -11.61 22.69
C ASP A 50 13.14 -11.18 21.26
N LEU A 51 12.17 -11.85 20.63
CA LEU A 51 11.68 -11.48 19.29
C LEU A 51 11.15 -10.04 19.26
N SER A 52 10.39 -9.63 20.27
CA SER A 52 9.87 -8.26 20.36
C SER A 52 10.98 -7.20 20.45
N ASN A 53 12.06 -7.52 21.16
CA ASN A 53 13.20 -6.62 21.32
C ASN A 53 13.97 -6.49 20.01
N ARG A 54 14.26 -7.61 19.34
CA ARG A 54 14.91 -7.64 18.03
C ARG A 54 14.13 -6.85 16.98
N LEU A 55 12.81 -7.05 16.92
CA LEU A 55 11.93 -6.30 16.01
C LEU A 55 11.97 -4.79 16.28
N LYS A 56 12.01 -4.37 17.55
CA LYS A 56 12.13 -2.95 17.91
C LYS A 56 13.46 -2.35 17.48
N GLU A 57 14.55 -3.10 17.62
CA GLU A 57 15.89 -2.65 17.20
C GLU A 57 15.97 -2.50 15.67
N GLU A 58 15.52 -3.51 14.93
CA GLU A 58 15.46 -3.45 13.46
C GLU A 58 14.58 -2.29 12.97
N HIS A 59 13.44 -2.07 13.64
CA HIS A 59 12.56 -0.95 13.33
C HIS A 59 13.23 0.41 13.55
N LYS A 60 13.98 0.58 14.65
CA LYS A 60 14.73 1.83 14.91
C LYS A 60 15.75 2.11 13.82
N ILE A 61 16.50 1.10 13.39
CA ILE A 61 17.51 1.25 12.31
C ILE A 61 16.81 1.62 10.99
N ARG A 62 15.71 0.95 10.65
CA ARG A 62 14.93 1.26 9.45
C ARG A 62 14.37 2.69 9.50
N MET A 63 13.80 3.10 10.64
CA MET A 63 13.26 4.44 10.85
C MET A 63 14.34 5.51 10.69
N LEU A 64 15.55 5.29 11.23
CA LEU A 64 16.66 6.22 11.06
C LEU A 64 17.01 6.41 9.59
N LYS A 65 17.08 5.32 8.79
CA LYS A 65 17.32 5.40 7.34
C LYS A 65 16.22 6.18 6.61
N VAL A 66 14.96 5.95 6.96
CA VAL A 66 13.81 6.67 6.37
C VAL A 66 13.88 8.16 6.71
N ILE A 67 14.15 8.50 7.97
CA ILE A 67 14.29 9.90 8.42
C ILE A 67 15.44 10.58 7.67
N MET A 68 16.60 9.94 7.58
CA MET A 68 17.76 10.48 6.87
C MET A 68 17.44 10.76 5.38
N LEU A 69 16.83 9.80 4.68
CA LEU A 69 16.43 9.98 3.29
C LEU A 69 15.39 11.11 3.14
N SER A 70 14.39 11.14 4.02
CA SER A 70 13.35 12.16 4.01
C SER A 70 13.92 13.57 4.26
N ALA A 71 14.90 13.71 5.15
CA ALA A 71 15.55 14.97 5.44
C ALA A 71 16.34 15.48 4.22
N ILE A 72 17.08 14.60 3.54
CA ILE A 72 17.80 14.94 2.30
C ILE A 72 16.82 15.42 1.23
N LEU A 73 15.72 14.67 1.02
CA LEU A 73 14.70 15.03 0.03
C LEU A 73 14.06 16.38 0.37
N PHE A 74 13.78 16.63 1.65
CA PHE A 74 13.17 17.87 2.12
C PHE A 74 14.11 19.06 1.92
N LEU A 75 15.39 18.93 2.24
CA LEU A 75 16.39 19.98 2.00
C LEU A 75 16.51 20.33 0.51
N LEU A 76 16.50 19.33 -0.36
CA LEU A 76 16.53 19.53 -1.80
C LEU A 76 15.29 20.30 -2.29
N LEU A 77 14.12 19.94 -1.77
CA LEU A 77 12.85 20.59 -2.09
C LEU A 77 12.83 22.06 -1.62
N VAL A 78 13.33 22.33 -0.41
CA VAL A 78 13.52 23.70 0.10
C VAL A 78 14.48 24.49 -0.79
N GLY A 79 15.60 23.89 -1.20
CA GLY A 79 16.56 24.54 -2.11
C GLY A 79 15.93 24.95 -3.44
N ILE A 80 15.16 24.06 -4.07
CA ILE A 80 14.42 24.37 -5.31
C ILE A 80 13.39 25.47 -5.06
N PHE A 81 12.66 25.41 -3.95
CA PHE A 81 11.65 26.40 -3.60
C PHE A 81 12.24 27.80 -3.45
N LEU A 82 13.39 27.93 -2.77
CA LEU A 82 14.07 29.22 -2.62
C LEU A 82 14.57 29.75 -3.98
N TYR A 83 15.22 28.91 -4.79
CA TYR A 83 15.70 29.29 -6.12
C TYR A 83 14.55 29.77 -7.03
N THR A 84 13.44 29.05 -7.05
CA THR A 84 12.27 29.43 -7.84
C THR A 84 11.60 30.71 -7.32
N THR A 85 11.57 30.93 -6.00
CA THR A 85 11.01 32.15 -5.42
C THR A 85 11.84 33.37 -5.80
N GLU A 86 13.17 33.31 -5.70
CA GLU A 86 14.05 34.40 -6.15
C GLU A 86 13.85 34.72 -7.63
N GLY A 87 13.79 33.70 -8.49
CA GLY A 87 13.50 33.89 -9.91
C GLY A 87 12.12 34.49 -10.20
N ILE A 88 11.10 34.14 -9.42
CA ILE A 88 9.75 34.73 -9.53
C ILE A 88 9.74 36.20 -9.09
N ILE A 89 10.42 36.54 -7.99
CA ILE A 89 10.52 37.93 -7.51
C ILE A 89 11.25 38.79 -8.54
N GLU A 90 12.33 38.29 -9.13
CA GLU A 90 13.07 39.00 -10.18
C GLU A 90 12.22 39.24 -11.43
N LEU A 91 11.42 38.25 -11.84
CA LEU A 91 10.52 38.37 -13.00
C LEU A 91 9.39 39.40 -12.78
N ILE A 92 8.81 39.43 -11.58
CA ILE A 92 7.74 40.39 -11.21
C ILE A 92 8.30 41.82 -11.09
N THR A 93 9.55 41.96 -10.64
CA THR A 93 10.18 43.28 -10.43
C THR A 93 10.66 43.90 -11.75
N ILE A 94 11.10 43.09 -12.72
CA ILE A 94 11.57 43.56 -14.04
C ILE A 94 10.43 43.94 -14.98
N ASN A 95 9.21 43.45 -14.75
CA ASN A 95 8.05 43.76 -15.59
C ASN A 95 6.89 44.30 -14.73
N PRO A 96 6.87 45.61 -14.41
CA PRO A 96 5.78 46.24 -13.66
C PRO A 96 4.44 46.21 -14.42
#